data_AF-A0A7C7Q6R0-F1
#
_entry.id   AF-A0A7C7Q6R0-F1
#
_cell.length_a   1.000
_cell.length_b   1.000
_cell.length_c   1.000
_cell.angle_alpha   90.00
_cell.angle_beta   90.00
_cell.angle_gamma   90.00
#
_symmetry.space_group_name_H-M   'P 1'
#
loop_
_entity.id
_entity.type
_entity.pdbx_description
1 polymer ?
#
loop_
_entity_poly.entity_id
_entity_poly.type
_entity_poly.pdbx_seq_one_letter_code
_entity_poly.pdbx_strand_id
1 'polypeptide(L)'
;MERTCPQCGRNVSPTAQFCPRCGSALQLRQGEPGQRIPWDPNRYRRDVITATIISAMVIAIILVIVVALLLRKSEQPSQQKVLYSSPAVTVVEAPAKSSVTRTPPSLPQQTSTQEPKPEPPKLAQKPREVMRIVERTAPQMPQVIQQPQPPAQVTKPQPQLQKPVPPADILAYLRALERIERRRRSLSSGAGGVFELLNAAIGLVQSINPEAADSAQADASRQRITAGFARYRMAYLQLLRQFRAIPPPPACQQLALSYERALVMHVQTIQELEQAMAARDISKPLFALITVDRKLKSA
;
A
#
# COMPACT_ATOMS: atom_id res chain seq x y z
N MET A 1 29.66 11.48 -34.77
CA MET A 1 28.73 12.61 -34.68
C MET A 1 28.85 13.21 -33.30
N GLU A 2 29.39 14.43 -33.20
CA GLU A 2 29.46 15.17 -31.93
C GLU A 2 28.10 15.85 -31.68
N ARG A 3 27.69 15.94 -30.42
CA ARG A 3 26.44 16.63 -30.04
C ARG A 3 26.79 17.81 -29.16
N THR A 4 26.02 18.88 -29.29
CA THR A 4 26.26 20.14 -28.58
C THR A 4 25.34 20.24 -27.36
N CYS A 5 25.90 20.60 -26.20
CA CYS A 5 25.12 20.79 -24.98
C CYS A 5 24.15 21.98 -25.14
N PRO A 6 22.83 21.80 -24.91
CA PRO A 6 21.85 22.86 -25.11
C PRO A 6 21.93 23.99 -24.06
N GLN A 7 22.61 23.74 -22.94
CA GLN A 7 22.74 24.73 -21.86
C GLN A 7 23.99 25.60 -22.01
N CYS A 8 25.10 25.06 -22.50
CA CYS A 8 26.38 25.79 -22.55
C CYS A 8 27.04 25.83 -23.94
N GLY A 9 26.44 25.20 -24.96
CA GLY A 9 26.93 25.24 -26.33
C GLY A 9 28.21 24.43 -26.60
N ARG A 10 28.73 23.64 -25.64
CA ARG A 10 29.96 22.86 -25.84
C ARG A 10 29.67 21.50 -26.49
N ASN A 11 30.56 21.07 -27.37
CA ASN A 11 30.54 19.69 -27.89
C ASN A 11 30.82 18.70 -26.76
N VAL A 12 30.02 17.64 -26.71
CA VAL A 12 30.04 16.60 -25.69
C VAL A 12 29.92 15.24 -26.36
N SER A 13 30.61 14.25 -25.78
CA SER A 13 30.60 12.87 -26.28
C SER A 13 29.16 12.35 -26.45
N PRO A 14 28.85 11.58 -27.51
CA PRO A 14 27.52 11.01 -27.74
C PRO A 14 27.04 10.09 -26.61
N THR A 15 27.94 9.52 -25.80
CA THR A 15 27.61 8.61 -24.69
C THR A 15 27.54 9.28 -23.31
N ALA A 16 27.94 10.55 -23.18
CA ALA A 16 27.97 11.26 -21.89
C ALA A 16 26.56 11.49 -21.28
N GLN A 17 26.28 11.03 -20.07
CA GLN A 17 24.97 11.29 -19.44
C GLN A 17 24.81 12.74 -18.97
N PHE A 18 25.93 13.42 -18.67
CA PHE A 18 25.96 14.80 -18.16
C PHE A 18 27.00 15.62 -18.92
N CYS A 19 26.78 16.93 -19.01
CA CYS A 19 27.77 17.84 -19.57
C CYS A 19 28.92 18.03 -18.57
N PRO A 20 30.19 17.78 -18.94
CA PRO A 20 31.33 17.95 -18.04
C PRO A 20 31.62 19.42 -17.71
N ARG A 21 31.04 20.38 -18.46
CA ARG A 21 31.23 21.81 -18.21
C ARG A 21 30.20 22.40 -17.25
N CYS A 22 28.91 22.15 -17.49
CA CYS A 22 27.83 22.77 -16.73
C CYS A 22 27.03 21.80 -15.85
N GLY A 23 27.34 20.50 -15.87
CA GLY A 23 26.66 19.48 -15.07
C GLY A 23 25.23 19.16 -15.52
N SER A 24 24.67 19.85 -16.53
CA SER A 24 23.32 19.59 -17.00
C SER A 24 23.20 18.18 -17.57
N ALA A 25 22.16 17.44 -17.18
CA ALA A 25 21.83 16.15 -17.77
C ALA A 25 21.60 16.32 -19.27
N LEU A 26 22.41 15.64 -20.08
CA LEU A 26 22.19 15.58 -21.52
C LEU A 26 21.11 14.52 -21.68
N GLN A 27 19.90 14.93 -22.10
CA GLN A 27 18.89 13.96 -22.52
C GLN A 27 19.54 13.16 -23.65
N LEU A 28 20.01 11.95 -23.32
CA LEU A 28 20.32 10.93 -24.30
C LEU A 28 19.03 10.85 -25.11
N ARG A 29 19.08 11.31 -26.36
CA ARG A 29 18.05 10.96 -27.32
C ARG A 29 18.00 9.45 -27.25
N GLN A 30 16.93 8.94 -26.64
CA GLN A 30 16.64 7.54 -26.51
C GLN A 30 16.58 7.00 -27.93
N GLY A 31 17.72 6.50 -28.40
CA GLY A 31 17.78 5.53 -29.48
C GLY A 31 17.40 4.17 -28.90
N GLU A 32 16.20 4.07 -28.33
CA GLU A 32 15.44 2.84 -28.18
C GLU A 32 14.00 3.23 -27.85
N PRO A 33 13.01 2.74 -28.61
CA PRO A 33 11.61 3.07 -28.44
C PRO A 33 11.06 2.36 -27.19
N GLY A 34 11.39 2.92 -26.03
CA GLY A 34 10.60 2.79 -24.81
C GLY A 34 9.27 3.52 -25.03
N GLN A 35 8.41 2.88 -25.82
CA GLN A 35 7.04 3.23 -26.12
C GLN A 35 6.39 3.70 -24.82
N ARG A 36 6.15 5.01 -24.69
CA ARG A 36 5.00 5.45 -23.90
C ARG A 36 3.83 4.80 -24.60
N ILE A 37 3.40 3.64 -24.11
CA ILE A 37 2.26 2.93 -24.64
C ILE A 37 1.15 3.99 -24.65
N PRO A 38 0.65 4.40 -25.83
CA PRO A 38 -0.53 5.23 -25.87
C PRO A 38 -1.56 4.52 -25.01
N TRP A 39 -2.16 5.24 -24.07
CA TRP A 39 -3.23 4.68 -23.25
C TRP A 39 -4.37 4.36 -24.21
N ASP A 40 -4.38 3.15 -24.76
CA ASP A 40 -5.40 2.67 -25.66
C ASP A 40 -6.54 2.17 -24.77
N PRO A 41 -7.66 2.90 -24.70
CA PRO A 41 -8.80 2.51 -23.85
C PRO A 41 -9.33 1.11 -24.22
N ASN A 42 -9.06 0.60 -25.42
CA ASN A 42 -9.46 -0.75 -25.81
C ASN A 42 -8.60 -1.85 -25.19
N ARG A 43 -7.33 -1.58 -24.82
CA ARG A 43 -6.49 -2.58 -24.13
C ARG A 43 -7.01 -2.87 -22.73
N TYR A 44 -7.39 -1.82 -22.00
CA TYR A 44 -8.03 -1.95 -20.69
C TYR A 44 -9.32 -2.79 -20.76
N ARG A 45 -10.14 -2.59 -21.80
CA ARG A 45 -11.36 -3.38 -21.98
C ARG A 45 -11.07 -4.87 -22.24
N ARG A 46 -10.03 -5.20 -23.02
CA ARG A 46 -9.61 -6.60 -23.27
C ARG A 46 -9.02 -7.26 -22.03
N ASP A 47 -8.23 -6.54 -21.26
CA ASP A 47 -7.62 -7.06 -20.02
C ASP A 47 -8.69 -7.31 -18.94
N VAL A 48 -9.71 -6.45 -18.86
CA VAL A 48 -10.86 -6.68 -17.97
C VAL A 48 -11.69 -7.88 -18.44
N ILE A 49 -11.97 -8.02 -19.74
CA ILE A 49 -12.73 -9.16 -20.27
C ILE A 49 -11.98 -10.48 -20.02
N THR A 50 -10.68 -10.53 -20.31
CA THR A 50 -9.86 -11.73 -20.07
C THR A 50 -9.81 -12.10 -18.59
N ALA A 51 -9.63 -11.11 -17.69
CA ALA A 51 -9.69 -11.34 -16.25
C ALA A 51 -11.05 -11.89 -15.79
N THR A 52 -12.16 -11.38 -16.33
CA THR A 52 -13.50 -11.88 -15.98
C THR A 52 -13.72 -13.34 -16.42
N ILE A 53 -13.27 -13.71 -17.63
CA ILE A 53 -13.37 -15.08 -18.15
C ILE A 53 -12.55 -16.05 -17.30
N ILE A 54 -11.31 -15.68 -16.94
CA ILE A 54 -10.46 -16.50 -16.07
C ILE A 54 -11.13 -16.71 -14.70
N SER A 55 -11.71 -15.65 -14.11
CA SER A 55 -12.41 -15.78 -12.82
C SER A 55 -13.62 -16.72 -12.89
N ALA A 56 -14.40 -16.66 -13.98
CA ALA A 56 -15.55 -17.53 -14.20
C ALA A 56 -15.13 -18.99 -14.37
N MET A 57 -14.03 -19.24 -15.08
CA MET A 57 -13.43 -20.58 -15.23
C MET A 57 -12.99 -21.17 -13.89
N VAL A 58 -12.33 -20.38 -13.03
CA VAL A 58 -11.90 -20.83 -11.71
C VAL A 58 -13.11 -21.16 -10.82
N ILE A 59 -14.16 -20.33 -10.83
CA ILE A 59 -15.40 -20.60 -10.08
C ILE A 59 -16.06 -21.89 -10.58
N ALA A 60 -16.14 -22.10 -11.89
CA ALA A 60 -16.70 -23.32 -12.46
C ALA A 60 -15.92 -24.57 -12.03
N ILE A 61 -14.58 -24.51 -12.04
CA ILE A 61 -13.73 -25.62 -11.58
C ILE A 61 -13.96 -25.92 -10.10
N ILE A 62 -14.05 -24.89 -9.25
CA ILE A 62 -14.33 -25.07 -7.82
C ILE A 62 -15.69 -25.72 -7.61
N LEU A 63 -16.73 -25.30 -8.35
CA LEU A 63 -18.06 -25.91 -8.28
C LEU A 63 -18.03 -27.39 -8.68
N VAL A 64 -17.29 -27.75 -9.74
CA VAL A 64 -17.12 -29.15 -10.16
C VAL A 64 -16.44 -29.97 -9.05
N ILE A 65 -15.39 -29.44 -8.41
CA ILE A 65 -14.70 -30.12 -7.30
C ILE A 65 -15.65 -30.31 -6.10
N VAL A 66 -16.43 -29.28 -5.73
CA VAL A 66 -17.39 -29.38 -4.63
C VAL A 66 -18.46 -30.44 -4.92
N VAL A 67 -19.02 -30.46 -6.13
CA VAL A 67 -19.99 -31.48 -6.55
C VAL A 67 -19.36 -32.88 -6.49
N ALA A 68 -18.13 -33.05 -6.99
CA ALA A 68 -17.42 -34.33 -6.92
C ALA A 68 -17.17 -34.80 -5.48
N LEU A 69 -16.84 -33.89 -4.55
CA LEU A 69 -16.68 -34.21 -3.13
C LEU A 69 -18.00 -34.59 -2.46
N LEU A 70 -19.11 -33.93 -2.82
CA LEU A 70 -20.43 -34.28 -2.31
C LEU A 70 -20.90 -35.64 -2.81
N LEU A 71 -20.63 -35.97 -4.08
CA LEU A 71 -20.92 -37.29 -4.65
C LEU A 71 -20.09 -38.38 -3.94
N ARG A 72 -18.79 -38.15 -3.73
CA ARG A 72 -17.93 -39.09 -2.97
C ARG A 72 -18.39 -39.29 -1.53
N LYS A 73 -18.91 -38.25 -0.88
CA LYS A 73 -19.42 -38.35 0.50
C LYS A 73 -20.68 -39.22 0.59
N SER A 74 -21.46 -39.33 -0.48
CA SER A 74 -22.64 -40.19 -0.52
C SER A 74 -22.30 -41.69 -0.61
N GLU A 75 -21.11 -42.03 -1.11
CA GLU A 75 -20.67 -43.42 -1.25
C GLU A 75 -19.96 -43.97 -0.01
N GLN A 76 -19.86 -43.23 1.11
CA GLN A 76 -19.31 -43.80 2.34
C GLN A 76 -20.23 -44.93 2.83
N PRO A 77 -19.84 -46.21 2.66
CA PRO A 77 -20.68 -47.31 3.05
C PRO A 77 -20.71 -47.35 4.58
N SER A 78 -21.91 -47.54 5.12
CA SER A 78 -22.23 -47.72 6.54
C SER A 78 -21.59 -48.98 7.12
N GLN A 79 -20.27 -49.08 7.12
CA GLN A 79 -19.49 -50.15 7.74
C GLN A 79 -18.56 -49.51 8.76
N GLN A 80 -18.98 -49.51 10.02
CA GLN A 80 -18.40 -50.34 11.08
C GLN A 80 -18.66 -49.68 12.44
N LYS A 81 -19.82 -50.00 13.03
CA LYS A 81 -19.91 -50.12 14.49
C LYS A 81 -19.07 -51.34 14.89
N VAL A 82 -17.76 -51.19 15.00
CA VAL A 82 -16.98 -52.11 15.84
C VAL A 82 -17.10 -51.57 17.25
N LEU A 83 -17.83 -52.30 18.09
CA LEU A 83 -17.77 -52.14 19.54
C LEU A 83 -16.30 -52.25 19.96
N TYR A 84 -15.67 -51.14 20.31
CA TYR A 84 -14.43 -51.17 21.07
C TYR A 84 -14.80 -51.36 22.54
N SER A 85 -14.70 -52.61 22.99
CA SER A 85 -14.67 -52.98 24.39
C SER A 85 -13.50 -52.28 25.06
N SER A 86 -13.78 -51.57 26.14
CA SER A 86 -12.79 -50.97 27.01
C SER A 86 -12.31 -52.04 28.01
N PRO A 87 -11.02 -52.38 28.06
CA PRO A 87 -10.43 -52.94 29.27
C PRO A 87 -9.83 -51.81 30.11
N ALA A 88 -10.16 -51.91 31.39
CA ALA A 88 -9.76 -51.06 32.47
C ALA A 88 -8.30 -51.33 32.92
N VAL A 89 -7.79 -50.38 33.70
CA VAL A 89 -6.73 -50.54 34.72
C VAL A 89 -5.29 -50.72 34.22
N THR A 90 -4.44 -49.73 34.50
CA THR A 90 -3.43 -49.89 35.56
C THR A 90 -2.88 -48.53 36.00
N VAL A 91 -3.19 -48.23 37.26
CA VAL A 91 -2.54 -47.23 38.11
C VAL A 91 -1.10 -47.68 38.30
N VAL A 92 -0.13 -46.83 37.98
CA VAL A 92 1.23 -46.94 38.51
C VAL A 92 1.61 -45.60 39.13
N GLU A 93 1.96 -45.73 40.39
CA GLU A 93 2.22 -44.71 41.40
C GLU A 93 3.74 -44.53 41.55
N ALA A 94 4.20 -43.27 41.46
CA ALA A 94 5.41 -42.68 42.07
C ALA A 94 6.81 -43.25 41.64
N PRO A 95 7.97 -42.58 41.91
CA PRO A 95 8.20 -41.47 42.84
C PRO A 95 9.05 -40.28 42.35
N ALA A 96 9.03 -39.26 43.21
CA ALA A 96 9.84 -38.05 43.31
C ALA A 96 11.31 -38.14 42.86
N LYS A 97 11.83 -37.03 42.30
CA LYS A 97 12.98 -36.28 42.85
C LYS A 97 13.36 -35.04 42.02
N SER A 98 13.86 -34.05 42.77
CA SER A 98 14.80 -32.99 42.38
C SER A 98 14.27 -31.71 41.74
N SER A 99 13.90 -30.81 42.64
CA SER A 99 14.15 -29.38 42.59
C SER A 99 15.59 -29.04 42.16
N VAL A 100 15.73 -28.18 41.13
CA VAL A 100 16.93 -27.36 40.93
C VAL A 100 16.48 -25.92 40.72
N THR A 101 16.53 -25.17 41.82
CA THR A 101 16.52 -23.72 41.86
C THR A 101 17.77 -23.19 41.17
N ARG A 102 17.62 -22.56 40.00
CA ARG A 102 18.67 -21.70 39.43
C ARG A 102 18.32 -20.24 39.69
N THR A 103 19.02 -19.70 40.67
CA THR A 103 19.19 -18.28 40.96
C THR A 103 19.77 -17.57 39.72
N PRO A 104 19.21 -16.43 39.26
CA PRO A 104 19.88 -15.57 38.30
C PRO A 104 20.99 -14.76 38.99
N PRO A 105 22.14 -14.52 38.34
CA PRO A 105 23.19 -13.67 38.88
C PRO A 105 22.78 -12.19 38.81
N SER A 106 22.81 -11.57 39.99
CA SER A 106 22.78 -10.13 40.21
C SER A 106 24.00 -9.46 39.57
N LEU A 107 23.78 -8.41 38.77
CA LEU A 107 24.81 -7.43 38.37
C LEU A 107 24.14 -6.03 38.28
N PRO A 108 24.90 -4.93 38.30
CA PRO A 108 24.93 -3.99 39.43
C PRO A 108 23.95 -2.81 39.28
N GLN A 109 23.61 -2.25 40.44
CA GLN A 109 22.90 -0.99 40.62
C GLN A 109 23.49 0.12 39.74
N GLN A 110 22.68 0.65 38.81
CA GLN A 110 22.89 1.98 38.26
C GLN A 110 22.06 2.98 39.06
N THR A 111 22.78 3.95 39.60
CA THR A 111 22.31 5.15 40.29
C THR A 111 21.17 5.81 39.51
N SER A 112 20.02 5.92 40.17
CA SER A 112 18.84 6.65 39.72
C SER A 112 19.09 8.15 39.82
N THR A 113 19.22 8.82 38.69
CA THR A 113 18.88 10.24 38.58
C THR A 113 17.37 10.31 38.47
N GLN A 114 16.72 10.86 39.50
CA GLN A 114 15.30 11.17 39.50
C GLN A 114 14.98 12.19 38.40
N GLU A 115 14.27 11.74 37.36
CA GLU A 115 13.60 12.62 36.39
C GLU A 115 12.15 12.84 36.87
N PRO A 116 11.67 14.09 36.95
CA PRO A 116 10.38 14.39 37.55
C PRO A 116 9.22 13.84 36.71
N LYS A 117 8.38 13.05 37.38
CA LYS A 117 7.09 12.52 36.91
C LYS A 117 6.19 13.67 36.40
N PRO A 118 5.83 13.72 35.11
CA PRO A 118 4.81 14.64 34.64
C PRO A 118 3.42 14.13 35.08
N GLU A 119 2.68 15.02 35.70
CA GLU A 119 1.29 14.89 36.12
C GLU A 119 0.40 14.56 34.90
N PRO A 120 -0.54 13.61 35.01
CA PRO A 120 -1.42 13.26 33.89
C PRO A 120 -2.40 14.41 33.60
N PRO A 121 -2.54 14.88 32.34
CA PRO A 121 -3.53 15.89 32.00
C PRO A 121 -4.95 15.31 32.16
N LYS A 122 -5.76 16.00 32.98
CA LYS A 122 -7.20 15.77 33.15
C LYS A 122 -7.86 15.71 31.78
N LEU A 123 -8.43 14.56 31.42
CA LEU A 123 -9.31 14.41 30.27
C LEU A 123 -10.54 15.31 30.46
N ALA A 124 -10.59 16.41 29.72
CA ALA A 124 -11.83 17.12 29.46
C ALA A 124 -12.76 16.21 28.63
N GLN A 125 -13.94 15.96 29.19
CA GLN A 125 -15.00 15.18 28.59
C GLN A 125 -15.43 15.81 27.25
N LYS A 126 -15.36 15.03 26.17
CA LYS A 126 -15.88 15.42 24.86
C LYS A 126 -17.40 15.21 24.84
N PRO A 127 -18.20 16.19 24.40
CA PRO A 127 -19.64 16.03 24.25
C PRO A 127 -19.98 14.93 23.24
N ARG A 128 -20.92 14.09 23.64
CA ARG A 128 -21.48 12.98 22.86
C ARG A 128 -22.37 13.59 21.77
N GLU A 129 -21.79 13.84 20.59
CA GLU A 129 -22.53 14.31 19.43
C GLU A 129 -23.36 13.16 18.85
N VAL A 130 -24.66 13.25 19.04
CA VAL A 130 -25.67 12.31 18.57
C VAL A 130 -25.67 12.33 17.04
N MET A 131 -25.23 11.22 16.45
CA MET A 131 -25.27 11.00 15.01
C MET A 131 -26.75 10.95 14.57
N ARG A 132 -27.24 12.09 14.09
CA ARG A 132 -28.57 12.23 13.47
C ARG A 132 -28.49 11.56 12.11
N ILE A 133 -29.18 10.43 11.98
CA ILE A 133 -29.41 9.75 10.70
C ILE A 133 -30.24 10.71 9.84
N VAL A 134 -29.60 11.35 8.86
CA VAL A 134 -30.30 12.09 7.80
C VAL A 134 -30.66 11.07 6.75
N GLU A 135 -31.92 10.66 6.78
CA GLU A 135 -32.56 9.86 5.75
C GLU A 135 -32.50 10.62 4.43
N ARG A 136 -31.78 10.07 3.46
CA ARG A 136 -31.61 10.64 2.11
C ARG A 136 -32.90 10.42 1.34
N THR A 137 -33.80 11.40 1.39
CA THR A 137 -34.91 11.51 0.43
C THR A 137 -34.33 11.73 -0.96
N ALA A 138 -34.75 10.91 -1.92
CA ALA A 138 -34.35 11.03 -3.32
C ALA A 138 -34.71 12.43 -3.87
N PRO A 139 -33.80 13.11 -4.60
CA PRO A 139 -34.12 14.39 -5.22
C PRO A 139 -35.14 14.17 -6.33
N GLN A 140 -36.33 14.73 -6.13
CA GLN A 140 -37.33 14.91 -7.19
C GLN A 140 -36.73 15.84 -8.25
N MET A 141 -36.75 15.40 -9.51
CA MET A 141 -36.37 16.24 -10.66
C MET A 141 -37.34 17.42 -10.77
N PRO A 142 -36.86 18.67 -10.82
CA PRO A 142 -37.71 19.81 -11.15
C PRO A 142 -38.18 19.68 -12.59
N GLN A 143 -39.49 19.76 -12.81
CA GLN A 143 -40.06 19.87 -14.15
C GLN A 143 -39.54 21.13 -14.84
N VAL A 144 -39.00 20.94 -16.05
CA VAL A 144 -38.56 22.01 -16.94
C VAL A 144 -39.80 22.74 -17.46
N ILE A 145 -40.10 23.90 -16.89
CA ILE A 145 -41.03 24.86 -17.48
C ILE A 145 -40.33 25.48 -18.70
N GLN A 146 -40.84 25.20 -19.89
CA GLN A 146 -40.38 25.80 -21.15
C GLN A 146 -40.72 27.29 -21.14
N GLN A 147 -39.72 28.12 -20.93
CA GLN A 147 -39.81 29.57 -21.03
C GLN A 147 -39.63 29.98 -22.52
N PRO A 148 -40.47 30.87 -23.08
CA PRO A 148 -40.38 31.30 -24.48
C PRO A 148 -39.02 31.96 -24.76
N GLN A 149 -38.35 31.54 -25.84
CA GLN A 149 -37.08 32.12 -26.27
C GLN A 149 -37.27 33.58 -26.71
N PRO A 150 -36.50 34.54 -26.17
CA PRO A 150 -36.49 35.91 -26.67
C PRO A 150 -35.78 36.01 -28.04
N PRO A 151 -36.16 36.99 -28.89
CA PRO A 151 -35.63 37.14 -30.24
C PRO A 151 -34.13 37.43 -30.27
N ALA A 152 -33.49 36.90 -31.32
CA ALA A 152 -32.07 36.91 -31.58
C ALA A 152 -31.40 38.27 -31.32
N GLN A 153 -30.58 38.32 -30.26
CA GLN A 153 -29.67 39.45 -30.06
C GLN A 153 -28.43 39.27 -30.94
N VAL A 154 -28.12 40.33 -31.66
CA VAL A 154 -26.94 40.52 -32.51
C VAL A 154 -25.67 40.15 -31.74
N THR A 155 -24.98 39.11 -32.21
CA THR A 155 -23.72 38.62 -31.67
C THR A 155 -22.65 39.70 -31.79
N LYS A 156 -22.40 40.45 -30.71
CA LYS A 156 -21.19 41.27 -30.59
C LYS A 156 -19.97 40.34 -30.66
N PRO A 157 -18.87 40.72 -31.35
CA PRO A 157 -17.64 39.95 -31.39
C PRO A 157 -17.17 39.65 -29.97
N GLN A 158 -17.21 38.38 -29.56
CA GLN A 158 -16.70 37.95 -28.26
C GLN A 158 -15.21 38.30 -28.20
N PRO A 159 -14.76 39.07 -27.19
CA PRO A 159 -13.35 39.27 -26.93
C PRO A 159 -12.68 37.89 -26.86
N GLN A 160 -11.66 37.67 -27.69
CA GLN A 160 -10.96 36.39 -27.71
C GLN A 160 -10.53 36.04 -26.29
N LEU A 161 -11.11 34.97 -25.77
CA LEU A 161 -10.89 34.47 -24.42
C LEU A 161 -9.44 33.97 -24.35
N GLN A 162 -8.50 34.88 -24.08
CA GLN A 162 -7.11 34.53 -23.87
C GLN A 162 -7.07 33.61 -22.66
N LYS A 163 -6.67 32.35 -22.88
CA LYS A 163 -6.54 31.35 -21.84
C LYS A 163 -5.51 31.89 -20.84
N PRO A 164 -5.90 32.23 -19.60
CA PRO A 164 -4.98 32.85 -18.66
C PRO A 164 -3.80 31.90 -18.44
N VAL A 165 -2.59 32.41 -18.64
CA VAL A 165 -1.36 31.65 -18.38
C VAL A 165 -1.28 31.40 -16.87
N PRO A 166 -1.07 30.15 -16.43
CA PRO A 166 -1.01 29.84 -15.01
C PRO A 166 0.18 30.54 -14.34
N PRO A 167 0.03 31.02 -13.09
CA PRO A 167 1.11 31.60 -12.29
C PRO A 167 2.36 30.71 -12.21
N ALA A 168 3.54 31.33 -12.23
CA ALA A 168 4.82 30.63 -12.28
C ALA A 168 5.14 29.81 -11.02
N ASP A 169 4.68 30.28 -9.85
CA ASP A 169 4.78 29.61 -8.55
C ASP A 169 3.98 28.30 -8.52
N ILE A 170 2.76 28.30 -9.07
CA ILE A 170 1.94 27.09 -9.23
C ILE A 170 2.67 26.09 -10.11
N LEU A 171 3.21 26.52 -11.24
CA LEU A 171 3.98 25.64 -12.14
C LEU A 171 5.24 25.07 -11.45
N ALA A 172 5.94 25.86 -10.64
CA ALA A 172 7.10 25.40 -9.88
C ALA A 172 6.71 24.34 -8.84
N TYR A 173 5.62 24.57 -8.10
CA TYR A 173 5.07 23.62 -7.13
C TYR A 173 4.64 22.30 -7.78
N LEU A 174 3.88 22.36 -8.88
CA LEU A 174 3.43 21.16 -9.60
C LEU A 174 4.59 20.33 -10.15
N ARG A 175 5.66 20.97 -10.66
CA ARG A 175 6.89 20.26 -11.07
C ARG A 175 7.59 19.60 -9.89
N ALA A 176 7.56 20.22 -8.70
CA ALA A 176 8.12 19.62 -7.50
C ALA A 176 7.32 18.39 -7.06
N LEU A 177 5.98 18.45 -7.10
CA LEU A 177 5.11 17.31 -6.87
C LEU A 177 5.35 16.17 -7.87
N GLU A 178 5.54 16.48 -9.15
CA GLU A 178 5.84 15.47 -10.17
C GLU A 178 7.15 14.70 -9.85
N ARG A 179 8.17 15.37 -9.30
CA ARG A 179 9.41 14.72 -8.85
C ARG A 179 9.17 13.80 -7.66
N ILE A 180 8.36 14.23 -6.69
CA ILE A 180 7.98 13.42 -5.53
C ILE A 180 7.20 12.18 -5.97
N GLU A 181 6.25 12.35 -6.88
CA GLU A 181 5.43 11.25 -7.38
C GLU A 181 6.24 10.24 -8.20
N ARG A 182 7.19 10.70 -9.03
CA ARG A 182 8.15 9.81 -9.70
C ARG A 182 8.95 8.99 -8.70
N ARG A 183 9.43 9.61 -7.61
CA ARG A 183 10.18 8.92 -6.57
C ARG A 183 9.31 7.95 -5.76
N ARG A 184 8.06 8.32 -5.46
CA ARG A 184 7.08 7.42 -4.84
C ARG A 184 6.86 6.17 -5.69
N ARG A 185 6.64 6.36 -7.00
CA ARG A 185 6.48 5.25 -7.95
C ARG A 185 7.71 4.36 -8.02
N SER A 186 8.91 4.94 -8.08
CA SER A 186 10.14 4.14 -8.11
C SER A 186 10.34 3.33 -6.84
N LEU A 187 9.93 3.84 -5.67
CA LEU A 187 9.94 3.07 -4.43
C LEU A 187 8.95 1.90 -4.48
N SER A 188 7.79 2.06 -5.10
CA SER A 188 6.80 0.98 -5.22
C SER A 188 7.13 -0.09 -6.27
N SER A 189 7.84 0.28 -7.35
CA SER A 189 8.07 -0.60 -8.51
C SER A 189 9.48 -1.19 -8.58
N GLY A 190 10.43 -0.75 -7.75
CA GLY A 190 11.81 -1.23 -7.75
C GLY A 190 12.00 -2.54 -6.98
N ALA A 191 13.18 -3.15 -7.13
CA ALA A 191 13.63 -4.25 -6.27
C ALA A 191 13.68 -3.76 -4.81
N GLY A 192 12.96 -4.42 -3.92
CA GLY A 192 12.71 -3.98 -2.55
C GLY A 192 11.47 -3.10 -2.38
N GLY A 193 10.62 -2.99 -3.41
CA GLY A 193 9.31 -2.36 -3.30
C GLY A 193 8.33 -3.17 -2.45
N VAL A 194 7.23 -2.52 -2.05
CA VAL A 194 6.23 -3.14 -1.16
C VAL A 194 5.64 -4.44 -1.71
N PHE A 195 5.44 -4.53 -3.04
CA PHE A 195 4.87 -5.73 -3.67
C PHE A 195 5.80 -6.92 -3.59
N GLU A 196 7.11 -6.71 -3.74
CA GLU A 196 8.09 -7.78 -3.61
C GLU A 196 8.17 -8.27 -2.16
N LEU A 197 8.16 -7.34 -1.20
CA LEU A 197 8.14 -7.66 0.23
C LEU A 197 6.86 -8.40 0.63
N LEU A 198 5.71 -8.00 0.08
CA LEU A 198 4.43 -8.68 0.28
C LEU A 198 4.44 -10.08 -0.34
N ASN A 199 4.94 -10.24 -1.56
CA ASN A 199 5.05 -11.56 -2.19
C ASN A 199 5.99 -12.48 -1.40
N ALA A 200 7.11 -11.96 -0.90
CA ALA A 200 8.02 -12.70 -0.04
C ALA A 200 7.34 -13.10 1.29
N ALA A 201 6.54 -12.20 1.89
CA ALA A 201 5.76 -12.49 3.09
C ALA A 201 4.70 -13.57 2.85
N ILE A 202 3.97 -13.51 1.73
CA ILE A 202 2.97 -14.51 1.34
C ILE A 202 3.65 -15.87 1.10
N GLY A 203 4.76 -15.88 0.37
CA GLY A 203 5.54 -17.10 0.11
C GLY A 203 6.04 -17.73 1.41
N LEU A 204 6.51 -16.91 2.36
CA LEU A 204 6.87 -17.38 3.69
C LEU A 204 5.69 -18.05 4.41
N VAL A 205 4.52 -17.40 4.45
CA VAL A 205 3.31 -17.95 5.09
C VAL A 205 2.91 -19.28 4.46
N GLN A 206 2.96 -19.39 3.13
CA GLN A 206 2.61 -20.61 2.40
C GLN A 206 3.63 -21.74 2.61
N SER A 207 4.90 -21.40 2.88
CA SER A 207 5.97 -22.38 3.11
C SER A 207 6.02 -22.94 4.53
N ILE A 208 5.35 -22.31 5.49
CA ILE A 208 5.33 -22.77 6.88
C ILE A 208 4.40 -23.98 6.97
N ASN A 209 4.96 -25.17 6.79
CA ASN A 209 4.40 -26.38 7.40
C ASN A 209 4.45 -26.20 8.93
N PRO A 210 3.40 -26.59 9.67
CA PRO A 210 3.35 -26.41 11.13
C PRO A 210 4.54 -27.05 11.85
N GLU A 211 5.12 -28.12 11.31
CA GLU A 211 6.30 -28.79 11.87
C GLU A 211 7.64 -28.09 11.57
N ALA A 212 7.71 -27.24 10.53
CA ALA A 212 8.94 -26.55 10.11
C ALA A 212 8.97 -25.06 10.51
N ALA A 213 7.96 -24.60 11.26
CA ALA A 213 7.75 -23.20 11.63
C ALA A 213 8.89 -22.57 12.46
N ASP A 214 9.67 -23.41 13.13
CA ASP A 214 10.82 -23.05 13.98
C ASP A 214 12.18 -23.37 13.31
N SER A 215 12.19 -23.60 12.00
CA SER A 215 13.45 -23.75 11.28
C SER A 215 14.23 -22.44 11.21
N ALA A 216 15.55 -22.49 11.40
CA ALA A 216 16.44 -21.34 11.28
C ALA A 216 16.30 -20.61 9.92
N GLN A 217 15.96 -21.35 8.86
CA GLN A 217 15.68 -20.81 7.52
C GLN A 217 14.44 -19.89 7.51
N ALA A 218 13.37 -20.29 8.20
CA ALA A 218 12.15 -19.49 8.29
C ALA A 218 12.40 -18.19 9.06
N ASP A 219 13.17 -18.24 10.15
CA ASP A 219 13.53 -17.06 10.93
C ASP A 219 14.46 -16.12 10.16
N ALA A 220 15.46 -16.63 9.43
CA ALA A 220 16.29 -15.81 8.56
C ALA A 220 15.46 -15.12 7.46
N SER A 221 14.48 -15.82 6.89
CA SER A 221 13.59 -15.26 5.87
C SER A 221 12.68 -14.18 6.45
N ARG A 222 12.10 -14.41 7.64
CA ARG A 222 11.34 -13.39 8.40
C ARG A 222 12.18 -12.15 8.63
N GLN A 223 13.38 -12.29 9.16
CA GLN A 223 14.27 -11.16 9.45
C GLN A 223 14.57 -10.33 8.19
N ARG A 224 14.83 -10.98 7.05
CA ARG A 224 15.05 -10.29 5.76
C ARG A 224 13.82 -9.49 5.32
N ILE A 225 12.62 -10.07 5.46
CA ILE A 225 11.36 -9.40 5.09
C ILE A 225 11.11 -8.20 6.01
N THR A 226 11.23 -8.37 7.33
CA THR A 226 11.07 -7.29 8.32
C THR A 226 12.07 -6.15 8.08
N ALA A 227 13.34 -6.48 7.84
CA ALA A 227 14.36 -5.49 7.48
C ALA A 227 14.05 -4.79 6.14
N GLY A 228 13.42 -5.49 5.20
CA GLY A 228 12.90 -4.91 3.96
C GLY A 228 11.82 -3.86 4.21
N PHE A 229 10.80 -4.17 5.02
CA PHE A 229 9.75 -3.22 5.40
C PHE A 229 10.30 -2.01 6.15
N ALA A 230 11.23 -2.20 7.09
CA ALA A 230 11.86 -1.10 7.80
C ALA A 230 12.61 -0.14 6.84
N ARG A 231 13.37 -0.67 5.88
CA ARG A 231 14.04 0.14 4.84
C ARG A 231 13.04 0.89 3.96
N TYR A 232 11.98 0.21 3.54
CA TYR A 232 10.91 0.81 2.74
C TYR A 232 10.19 1.94 3.49
N ARG A 233 9.90 1.77 4.79
CA ARG A 233 9.33 2.80 5.66
C ARG A 233 10.23 4.03 5.76
N MET A 234 11.53 3.84 5.98
CA MET A 234 12.50 4.94 6.07
C MET A 234 12.58 5.73 4.76
N ALA A 235 12.52 5.06 3.61
CA ALA A 235 12.49 5.73 2.31
C ALA A 235 11.24 6.61 2.13
N TYR A 236 10.07 6.15 2.60
CA TYR A 236 8.85 6.95 2.57
C TYR A 236 8.86 8.11 3.58
N LEU A 237 9.44 7.93 4.76
CA LEU A 237 9.64 9.03 5.71
C LEU A 237 10.54 10.13 5.11
N GLN A 238 11.57 9.75 4.37
CA GLN A 238 12.41 10.71 3.64
C GLN A 238 11.61 11.44 2.55
N LEU A 239 10.74 10.73 1.81
CA LEU A 239 9.85 11.32 0.82
C LEU A 239 8.89 12.33 1.45
N LEU A 240 8.27 11.99 2.59
CA LEU A 240 7.38 12.89 3.32
C LEU A 240 8.10 14.15 3.81
N ARG A 241 9.34 14.01 4.29
CA ARG A 241 10.17 15.16 4.67
C ARG A 241 10.47 16.06 3.47
N GLN A 242 10.78 15.49 2.30
CA GLN A 242 11.01 16.25 1.06
C GLN A 242 9.74 16.98 0.60
N PHE A 243 8.58 16.34 0.71
CA PHE A 243 7.29 16.95 0.42
C PHE A 243 7.02 18.16 1.31
N ARG A 244 7.16 18.01 2.64
CA ARG A 244 6.93 19.09 3.62
C ARG A 244 7.88 20.28 3.47
N ALA A 245 9.05 20.08 2.89
CA ALA A 245 10.03 21.15 2.65
C ALA A 245 9.62 22.10 1.51
N ILE A 246 8.57 21.78 0.73
CA ILE A 246 8.11 22.60 -0.38
C ILE A 246 6.83 23.34 0.06
N PRO A 247 6.87 24.67 0.25
CA PRO A 247 5.68 25.42 0.64
C PRO A 247 4.65 25.44 -0.50
N PRO A 248 3.38 25.06 -0.24
CA PRO A 248 2.34 25.08 -1.27
C PRO A 248 1.82 26.52 -1.49
N PRO A 249 1.64 26.97 -2.75
CA PRO A 249 0.97 28.22 -3.02
C PRO A 249 -0.51 28.15 -2.60
N PRO A 250 -1.19 29.29 -2.31
CA PRO A 250 -2.57 29.29 -1.81
C PRO A 250 -3.54 28.45 -2.66
N ALA A 251 -3.42 28.54 -3.99
CA ALA A 251 -4.24 27.78 -4.94
C ALA A 251 -4.05 26.24 -4.84
N CYS A 252 -2.96 25.76 -4.24
CA CYS A 252 -2.62 24.34 -4.14
C CYS A 252 -2.71 23.78 -2.72
N GLN A 253 -3.16 24.55 -1.72
CA GLN A 253 -3.21 24.10 -0.32
C GLN A 253 -4.05 22.83 -0.13
N GLN A 254 -5.24 22.76 -0.72
CA GLN A 254 -6.10 21.57 -0.61
C GLN A 254 -5.46 20.31 -1.23
N LEU A 255 -4.80 20.46 -2.38
CA LEU A 255 -4.03 19.39 -3.01
C LEU A 255 -2.85 18.94 -2.14
N ALA A 256 -2.14 19.88 -1.52
CA ALA A 256 -1.04 19.57 -0.61
C ALA A 256 -1.52 18.77 0.60
N LEU A 257 -2.61 19.22 1.24
CA LEU A 257 -3.18 18.54 2.42
C LEU A 257 -3.67 17.12 2.10
N SER A 258 -4.34 16.93 0.95
CA SER A 258 -4.81 15.60 0.56
C SER A 258 -3.65 14.65 0.25
N TYR A 259 -2.63 15.13 -0.45
CA TYR A 259 -1.43 14.35 -0.77
C TYR A 259 -0.61 14.01 0.48
N GLU A 260 -0.45 14.95 1.41
CA GLU A 260 0.23 14.72 2.68
C GLU A 260 -0.47 13.62 3.49
N ARG A 261 -1.80 13.72 3.63
CA ARG A 261 -2.60 12.71 4.32
C ARG A 261 -2.41 11.33 3.69
N ALA A 262 -2.39 11.23 2.37
CA ALA A 262 -2.14 9.96 1.68
C ALA A 262 -0.74 9.40 1.98
N LEU A 263 0.30 10.23 1.99
CA LEU A 263 1.67 9.80 2.34
C LEU A 263 1.79 9.33 3.79
N VAL A 264 1.19 10.06 4.73
CA VAL A 264 1.19 9.68 6.17
C VAL A 264 0.46 8.35 6.37
N MET A 265 -0.73 8.20 5.77
CA MET A 265 -1.46 6.94 5.82
C MET A 265 -0.64 5.78 5.26
N HIS A 266 0.09 5.99 4.16
CA HIS A 266 0.95 4.94 3.58
C HIS A 266 2.09 4.53 4.52
N VAL A 267 2.75 5.50 5.17
CA VAL A 267 3.78 5.23 6.19
C VAL A 267 3.21 4.41 7.34
N GLN A 268 2.02 4.75 7.82
CA GLN A 268 1.33 4.03 8.89
C GLN A 268 1.03 2.58 8.49
N THR A 269 0.50 2.35 7.28
CA THR A 269 0.24 1.00 6.77
C THR A 269 1.51 0.14 6.71
N ILE A 270 2.65 0.74 6.29
CA ILE A 270 3.94 0.01 6.28
C ILE A 270 4.36 -0.38 7.70
N GLN A 271 4.15 0.52 8.67
CA GLN A 271 4.49 0.25 10.07
C GLN A 271 3.61 -0.86 10.67
N GLU A 272 2.31 -0.87 10.38
CA GLU A 272 1.40 -1.93 10.83
C GLU A 272 1.80 -3.29 10.25
N LEU A 273 2.21 -3.33 8.98
CA LEU A 273 2.78 -4.54 8.36
C LEU A 273 4.07 -5.00 9.04
N GLU A 274 5.00 -4.08 9.28
CA GLU A 274 6.28 -4.35 9.95
C GLU A 274 6.04 -4.98 11.34
N GLN A 275 5.13 -4.39 12.13
CA GLN A 275 4.79 -4.87 13.47
C GLN A 275 4.13 -6.25 13.44
N ALA A 276 3.21 -6.47 12.51
CA ALA A 276 2.50 -7.74 12.39
C ALA A 276 3.43 -8.89 11.94
N MET A 277 4.38 -8.61 11.05
CA MET A 277 5.45 -9.55 10.68
C MET A 277 6.34 -9.89 11.89
N ALA A 278 6.70 -8.89 12.70
CA ALA A 278 7.48 -9.10 13.91
C ALA A 278 6.72 -9.93 14.97
N ALA A 279 5.40 -9.73 15.08
CA ALA A 279 4.53 -10.45 16.00
C ALA A 279 4.17 -11.89 15.56
N ARG A 280 4.65 -12.33 14.38
CA ARG A 280 4.23 -13.59 13.73
C ARG A 280 2.71 -13.68 13.46
N ASP A 281 1.97 -12.57 13.51
CA ASP A 281 0.53 -12.48 13.23
C ASP A 281 0.29 -11.76 11.91
N ILE A 282 0.60 -12.44 10.81
CA ILE A 282 0.55 -11.88 9.45
C ILE A 282 -0.90 -11.84 8.92
N SER A 283 -1.83 -12.53 9.60
CA SER A 283 -3.21 -12.69 9.18
C SER A 283 -3.96 -11.36 9.12
N LYS A 284 -3.94 -10.58 10.21
CA LYS A 284 -4.65 -9.29 10.34
C LYS A 284 -4.25 -8.21 9.33
N PRO A 285 -2.95 -7.89 9.14
CA PRO A 285 -2.56 -6.81 8.23
C PRO A 285 -2.78 -7.17 6.75
N LEU A 286 -2.73 -8.46 6.38
CA LEU A 286 -3.01 -8.91 5.01
C LEU A 286 -4.45 -8.59 4.62
N PHE A 287 -5.41 -8.88 5.51
CA PHE A 287 -6.80 -8.50 5.30
C PHE A 287 -6.97 -6.99 5.22
N ALA A 288 -6.27 -6.22 6.07
CA ALA A 288 -6.30 -4.77 6.00
C ALA A 288 -5.81 -4.23 4.66
N LEU A 289 -4.73 -4.78 4.08
CA LEU A 289 -4.21 -4.35 2.79
C LEU A 289 -5.16 -4.61 1.62
N ILE A 290 -5.78 -5.79 1.59
CA ILE A 290 -6.80 -6.12 0.58
C ILE A 290 -7.95 -5.11 0.64
N THR A 291 -8.29 -4.65 1.84
CA THR A 291 -9.35 -3.67 2.06
C THR A 291 -8.95 -2.26 1.59
N VAL A 292 -7.70 -1.86 1.80
CA VAL A 292 -7.17 -0.54 1.41
C VAL A 292 -7.03 -0.41 -0.11
N ASP A 293 -6.53 -1.43 -0.82
CA ASP A 293 -6.41 -1.39 -2.29
C ASP A 293 -7.79 -1.22 -2.95
N ARG A 294 -8.82 -1.85 -2.37
CA ARG A 294 -10.20 -1.72 -2.83
C ARG A 294 -10.74 -0.30 -2.63
N LYS A 295 -10.42 0.35 -1.51
CA LYS A 295 -10.81 1.74 -1.22
C LYS A 295 -10.08 2.75 -2.12
N LEU A 296 -8.81 2.52 -2.41
CA LEU A 296 -8.01 3.38 -3.29
C LEU A 296 -8.44 3.30 -4.76
N LYS A 297 -8.96 2.15 -5.23
CA LYS A 297 -9.55 2.03 -6.57
C LYS A 297 -10.94 2.63 -6.71
N SER A 298 -11.66 2.80 -5.60
CA SER A 298 -13.02 3.35 -5.58
C SER A 298 -13.10 4.86 -5.35
N ALA A 299 -11.98 5.50 -5.02
CA ALA A 299 -11.86 6.95 -4.80
C ALA A 299 -11.20 7.61 -6.00
#